data_AF-A0A969GRN1-F1
#
_entry.id   AF-A0A969GRN1-F1
#
_cell.length_a   1.000
_cell.length_b   1.000
_cell.length_c   1.000
_cell.angle_alpha   90.00
_cell.angle_beta   90.00
_cell.angle_gamma   90.00
#
_symmetry.space_group_name_H-M   'P 1'
#
loop_
_entity.id
_entity.type
_entity.pdbx_description
1 polymer ?
#
loop_
_entity_poly.entity_id
_entity_poly.type
_entity_poly.pdbx_seq_one_letter_code
_entity_poly.pdbx_strand_id
1 'polypeptide(L)' 'LTGGAAPTYTVPSDNPWAATDVDDESARGELWSVGLRNPWRFSFDRASGDLWVGGCWPEQRRGDQLGA' A
#
# COMPACT_ATOMS: atom_id res chain seq x y z
N LEU A 1 8.76 -17.94 -33.07
CA LEU A 1 7.42 -17.88 -32.45
C LEU A 1 7.62 -17.45 -31.00
N THR A 2 7.62 -16.14 -30.71
CA THR A 2 7.75 -15.67 -29.33
C THR A 2 6.38 -15.77 -28.68
N GLY A 3 6.02 -16.96 -28.22
CA GLY A 3 4.85 -17.18 -27.38
C GLY A 3 5.11 -16.63 -25.99
N GLY A 4 5.24 -15.31 -25.87
CA GLY A 4 5.13 -14.66 -24.57
C GLY A 4 3.68 -14.75 -24.17
N ALA A 5 3.36 -15.62 -23.21
CA ALA A 5 2.04 -15.64 -22.61
C ALA A 5 1.69 -14.21 -22.17
N ALA A 6 0.47 -13.76 -22.47
CA ALA A 6 -0.02 -12.49 -21.94
C ALA A 6 0.18 -12.49 -20.41
N PRO A 7 0.59 -11.36 -19.81
CA PRO A 7 0.84 -11.32 -18.39
C PRO A 7 -0.44 -11.71 -17.63
N THR A 8 -0.29 -12.48 -16.56
CA THR A 8 -1.43 -12.97 -15.75
C THR A 8 -2.23 -11.81 -15.13
N TYR A 9 -1.60 -10.64 -14.97
CA TYR A 9 -2.23 -9.41 -14.52
C TYR A 9 -1.50 -8.19 -15.11
N THR A 10 -2.14 -7.02 -15.07
CA THR A 10 -1.55 -5.75 -15.51
C THR A 10 -1.64 -4.73 -14.40
N VAL A 11 -0.60 -3.91 -14.24
CA VAL A 11 -0.60 -2.77 -13.33
C VAL A 11 -1.43 -1.63 -13.96
N PRO A 12 -2.41 -1.06 -13.24
CA PRO A 12 -3.15 0.10 -13.73
C PRO A 12 -2.26 1.33 -13.90
N SER A 13 -2.49 2.11 -14.95
CA SER A 13 -1.68 3.32 -15.26
C SER A 13 -1.89 4.47 -14.28
N ASP A 14 -2.97 4.44 -13.52
CA ASP A 14 -3.30 5.38 -12.45
C ASP A 14 -2.67 4.99 -11.11
N ASN A 15 -1.93 3.87 -11.04
CA ASN A 15 -1.15 3.54 -9.87
C ASN A 15 -0.01 4.56 -9.69
N PRO A 16 0.14 5.23 -8.53
CA PRO A 16 1.24 6.12 -8.26
C PRO A 16 2.64 5.51 -8.43
N TRP A 17 2.78 4.17 -8.38
CA TRP A 17 4.04 3.46 -8.65
C TRP A 17 4.06 2.74 -10.01
N ALA A 18 3.09 2.99 -10.91
CA ALA A 18 2.99 2.31 -12.21
C ALA A 18 4.25 2.46 -13.08
N ALA A 19 4.96 3.57 -12.94
CA ALA A 19 6.17 3.88 -13.71
C ALA A 19 7.47 3.52 -12.98
N THR A 20 7.40 2.87 -11.81
CA THR A 20 8.61 2.48 -11.11
C THR A 20 9.25 1.28 -11.81
N ASP A 21 10.55 1.41 -12.09
CA ASP A 21 11.31 0.40 -12.81
C ASP A 21 11.26 -0.94 -12.05
N VAL A 22 11.16 -2.04 -12.79
CA VAL A 22 11.06 -3.39 -12.21
C VAL A 22 12.30 -3.77 -11.39
N ASP A 23 13.42 -3.08 -11.66
CA ASP A 23 14.71 -3.23 -10.98
C ASP A 23 14.90 -2.24 -9.81
N ASP A 24 13.97 -1.32 -9.59
CA ASP A 24 14.00 -0.43 -8.43
C ASP A 24 13.49 -1.19 -7.20
N GLU A 25 14.41 -1.64 -6.35
CA GLU A 25 14.09 -2.34 -5.12
C GLU A 25 13.28 -1.49 -4.12
N SER A 26 13.23 -0.16 -4.33
CA SER A 26 12.58 0.79 -3.44
C SER A 26 11.06 0.84 -3.60
N ALA A 27 10.54 0.55 -4.79
CA ALA A 27 9.11 0.54 -5.06
C ALA A 27 8.79 -0.33 -6.27
N ARG A 28 7.79 -1.19 -6.11
CA ARG A 28 7.31 -2.05 -7.20
C ARG A 28 5.99 -1.51 -7.75
N GLY A 29 5.81 -1.64 -9.06
CA GLY A 29 4.57 -1.20 -9.73
C GLY A 29 3.30 -1.91 -9.26
N GLU A 30 3.39 -3.02 -8.53
CA GLU A 30 2.21 -3.68 -7.93
C GLU A 30 1.73 -3.02 -6.62
N LEU A 31 2.53 -2.16 -6.02
CA LEU A 31 2.21 -1.49 -4.77
C LEU A 31 1.22 -0.36 -5.01
N TRP A 32 0.19 -0.21 -4.17
CA TRP A 32 -0.77 0.93 -4.21
C TRP A 32 -0.81 1.73 -2.90
N SER A 33 -0.27 1.21 -1.80
CA SER A 33 -0.13 1.96 -0.56
C SER A 33 0.90 1.27 0.33
N VAL A 34 1.64 2.07 1.10
CA VAL A 34 2.63 1.61 2.09
C VAL A 34 2.33 2.16 3.48
N GLY A 35 3.00 1.62 4.50
CA GLY A 35 2.90 2.11 5.88
C GLY A 35 1.77 1.49 6.71
N LEU A 36 1.01 0.54 6.16
CA LEU A 36 -0.02 -0.19 6.90
C LEU A 36 0.64 -1.24 7.82
N ARG A 37 0.43 -1.09 9.13
CA ARG A 37 1.08 -1.95 10.13
C ARG A 37 0.27 -3.19 10.52
N ASN A 38 -1.06 -3.09 10.50
CA ASN A 38 -1.97 -4.22 10.74
C ASN A 38 -3.38 -3.95 10.16
N PRO A 39 -3.54 -3.95 8.82
CA PRO A 39 -4.83 -3.71 8.20
C PRO A 39 -5.66 -5.00 8.21
N TRP A 40 -6.44 -5.21 9.28
CA TRP A 40 -7.29 -6.40 9.39
C TRP A 40 -8.58 -6.30 8.57
N ARG A 41 -9.06 -5.07 8.31
CA ARG A 41 -10.26 -4.82 7.51
C ARG A 41 -10.11 -3.56 6.67
N PHE A 42 -10.47 -3.68 5.39
CA PHE A 42 -10.55 -2.58 4.45
C PHE A 42 -11.87 -2.63 3.68
N SER A 43 -12.33 -1.49 3.20
CA SER A 43 -13.51 -1.39 2.33
C SER A 43 -13.33 -0.26 1.34
N PHE A 44 -13.82 -0.46 0.12
CA PHE A 44 -13.93 0.60 -0.87
C PHE A 44 -15.32 1.23 -0.77
N ASP A 45 -15.38 2.56 -0.71
CA ASP A 45 -16.63 3.25 -0.97
C ASP A 45 -16.93 3.20 -2.47
N ARG A 46 -18.12 2.70 -2.83
CA ARG A 46 -18.53 2.57 -4.24
C ARG A 46 -18.96 3.89 -4.86
N ALA A 47 -19.29 4.90 -4.06
CA ALA A 47 -19.73 6.20 -4.57
C ALA A 47 -18.53 7.10 -4.92
N SER A 48 -17.54 7.21 -4.03
CA SER A 48 -16.34 8.04 -4.26
C SER A 48 -15.14 7.29 -4.82
N GLY A 49 -15.09 5.96 -4.67
CA GLY A 49 -13.91 5.16 -5.01
C GLY A 49 -12.83 5.17 -3.91
N ASP A 50 -13.12 5.76 -2.74
CA ASP A 50 -12.14 5.88 -1.67
C ASP A 50 -11.88 4.55 -0.96
N LEU A 51 -10.60 4.30 -0.66
CA LEU A 51 -10.16 3.17 0.16
C LEU A 51 -10.16 3.56 1.63
N TRP A 52 -10.98 2.87 2.43
CA TRP A 52 -11.00 2.98 3.88
C TRP A 52 -10.27 1.79 4.51
N VAL A 53 -9.30 2.06 5.38
CA VAL A 53 -8.52 1.04 6.10
C VAL A 53 -8.56 1.31 7.60
N GLY A 54 -8.99 0.33 8.38
CA GLY A 54 -8.95 0.41 9.84
C GLY A 54 -7.58 0.00 10.39
N GLY A 55 -6.91 0.91 11.11
CA GLY A 55 -5.70 0.60 11.87
C GLY A 55 -6.03 0.34 13.35
N CYS A 56 -5.52 -0.75 13.94
CA CYS A 56 -5.55 -0.97 15.38
C CYS A 56 -4.15 -0.74 15.98
N TRP A 57 -3.82 0.51 16.31
CA TRP A 57 -2.69 0.82 17.18
C TRP A 57 -3.19 1.65 18.35
N PRO A 58 -2.90 1.27 19.61
CA PRO A 58 -3.04 2.19 20.72
C PRO A 58 -1.92 3.24 20.66
N GLU A 59 -2.28 4.48 21.02
CA GLU A 59 -1.39 5.63 21.20
C GLU A 59 -0.12 5.27 21.98
N GLN A 60 1.04 5.66 21.44
CA GLN A 60 2.31 5.55 22.16
C GLN A 60 2.48 6.77 23.06
N ARG A 61 2.15 6.64 24.35
CA ARG A 61 2.46 7.66 25.36
C ARG A 61 3.98 7.91 25.40
N ARG A 62 4.41 9.09 24.97
CA ARG A 62 5.78 9.60 25.21
C ARG A 62 5.99 9.69 26.73
N GLY A 63 7.06 9.07 27.20
CA GLY A 63 7.41 9.02 28.62
C GLY A 63 7.78 10.39 29.19
N ASP A 64 6.92 10.90 30.06
CA ASP A 64 7.22 11.83 31.14
C ASP A 64 7.55 11.03 32.41
N GLN A 65 8.76 10.47 32.45
CA GLN A 65 9.33 9.84 33.66
C GLN A 65 10.82 10.18 33.77
N LEU A 66 11.12 11.40 34.24
CA LEU A 66 12.35 11.67 34.98
C LEU A 66 11.96 12.55 36.17
N GLY A 67 11.89 11.93 37.35
CA GLY A 67 11.62 12.60 38.61
C GLY A 67 12.86 13.26 39.22
N ALA A 68 12.57 14.14 40.18
CA ALA A 68 13.34 14.56 41.36
C ALA A 68 14.86 14.76 41.22
#